data_AF-A0A835YL86-F1
#
_entry.id   AF-A0A835YL86-F1
#
_cell.length_a   1.000
_cell.length_b   1.000
_cell.length_c   1.000
_cell.angle_alpha   90.00
_cell.angle_beta   90.00
_cell.angle_gamma   90.00
#
_symmetry.space_group_name_H-M   'P 1'
#
loop_
_entity.id
_entity.type
_entity.pdbx_description
1 polymer ?
#
loop_
_entity_poly.entity_id
_entity_poly.type
_entity_poly.pdbx_seq_one_letter_code
_entity_poly.pdbx_strand_id
1 'polypeptide(L)'
;MQMAHLLLLLVAAIAVYASEPDAFQATTAAPSRRPTRRPTSKAKGTPQPTARATNPAPDPTKYNIVLKFAPGTREDVKALFTAAAAKWEGIITKDITDVPASNTEWFDGKVPGVKYYGRVDDLVIAAKVGKIDGTPSNGLNVLAYSGPVYVRGSMLPVSGIMFFDKADVQPLIDDGSFGDVILHEMGHILGVGSIWPTAKANCGGVCAPKSAAAYYTKGSTATCYAQKAAAELGLSGPLQIGGNAMGSGAQSLGLRQLCNELMTGLLGSPNGRTGGTGNPLSKITVGALQDLGYKVDYTMADAFDPTGCEPSSIGTAAEDTVIWGGSSGGVVRPDIAMV
;
A
#
# COMPACT_ATOMS: atom_id res chain seq x y z
N MET A 1 51.55 -23.30 -0.99
CA MET A 1 52.05 -23.95 0.25
C MET A 1 51.67 -23.08 1.45
N GLN A 2 52.04 -23.48 2.67
CA GLN A 2 51.69 -22.88 3.98
C GLN A 2 51.55 -21.34 3.99
N MET A 3 50.53 -20.74 4.63
CA MET A 3 50.17 -20.75 6.08
C MET A 3 51.26 -20.15 6.98
N ALA A 4 50.98 -19.01 7.66
CA ALA A 4 51.20 -18.80 9.10
C ALA A 4 51.20 -17.30 9.51
N HIS A 5 50.31 -16.95 10.46
CA HIS A 5 50.49 -16.08 11.63
C HIS A 5 51.08 -14.63 11.54
N LEU A 6 50.95 -13.73 12.55
CA LEU A 6 49.88 -13.31 13.48
C LEU A 6 50.51 -12.36 14.53
N LEU A 7 50.02 -11.11 14.70
CA LEU A 7 50.41 -10.13 15.75
C LEU A 7 51.91 -9.66 15.71
N LEU A 8 52.37 -8.56 16.32
CA LEU A 8 51.90 -7.78 17.49
C LEU A 8 52.27 -6.27 17.43
N LEU A 9 51.56 -5.48 18.25
CA LEU A 9 51.66 -4.04 18.61
C LEU A 9 53.02 -3.30 18.49
N LEU A 10 52.95 -2.05 17.99
CA LEU A 10 53.77 -0.92 18.47
C LEU A 10 52.99 0.44 18.38
N VAL A 11 53.63 1.55 18.76
CA VAL A 11 53.14 2.41 19.86
C VAL A 11 53.83 3.81 19.90
N ALA A 12 53.23 4.75 20.66
CA ALA A 12 53.73 6.08 21.09
C ALA A 12 53.64 7.28 20.11
N ALA A 13 53.44 8.47 20.70
CA ALA A 13 53.04 9.73 20.05
C ALA A 13 54.16 10.79 20.04
N ILE A 14 53.95 11.90 19.30
CA ILE A 14 54.70 13.16 19.38
C ILE A 14 53.69 14.33 19.44
N ALA A 15 54.07 15.47 20.03
CA ALA A 15 53.14 16.49 20.52
C ALA A 15 53.34 17.92 19.95
N VAL A 16 52.20 18.61 19.82
CA VAL A 16 51.90 20.00 20.24
C VAL A 16 52.86 21.15 19.89
N TYR A 17 52.31 22.16 19.19
CA TYR A 17 52.42 23.57 19.59
C TYR A 17 51.18 24.34 19.12
N ALA A 18 50.79 25.42 19.81
CA ALA A 18 49.60 26.22 19.48
C ALA A 18 49.64 27.63 20.13
N SER A 19 49.06 28.64 19.47
CA SER A 19 48.78 29.95 20.07
C SER A 19 47.83 30.82 19.22
N GLU A 20 46.91 31.53 19.88
CA GLU A 20 46.17 32.73 19.40
C GLU A 20 46.66 33.97 20.20
N PRO A 21 46.20 35.23 19.93
CA PRO A 21 44.98 35.72 20.63
C PRO A 21 44.13 36.86 19.97
N ASP A 22 42.92 37.04 20.53
CA ASP A 22 42.13 38.28 20.75
C ASP A 22 41.65 39.25 19.63
N ALA A 23 40.37 39.09 19.27
CA ALA A 23 39.24 40.04 19.44
C ALA A 23 39.30 41.54 19.01
N PHE A 24 38.33 41.95 18.16
CA PHE A 24 37.70 43.29 18.26
C PHE A 24 36.22 43.33 17.82
N GLN A 25 35.52 44.39 18.26
CA GLN A 25 34.08 44.66 18.40
C GLN A 25 33.10 44.41 17.22
N ALA A 26 31.79 44.52 17.51
CA ALA A 26 30.68 44.13 16.64
C ALA A 26 29.90 45.30 15.98
N THR A 27 29.58 45.12 14.69
CA THR A 27 28.67 45.93 13.83
C THR A 27 28.17 45.05 12.66
N THR A 28 26.94 45.12 12.11
CA THR A 28 25.69 45.81 12.48
C THR A 28 24.49 45.16 11.73
N ALA A 29 23.26 45.37 12.22
CA ALA A 29 21.96 45.30 11.54
C ALA A 29 21.74 44.26 10.38
N ALA A 30 21.01 43.18 10.68
CA ALA A 30 20.44 42.28 9.66
C ALA A 30 19.04 42.75 9.18
N PRO A 31 18.71 42.67 7.87
CA PRO A 31 17.41 43.09 7.35
C PRO A 31 16.31 42.04 7.60
N SER A 32 15.34 42.38 8.45
CA SER A 32 14.21 41.50 8.78
C SER A 32 13.26 41.28 7.58
N ARG A 33 13.32 40.10 6.94
CA ARG A 33 12.34 39.67 5.94
C ARG A 33 11.06 39.16 6.62
N ARG A 34 10.17 40.10 6.90
CA ARG A 34 8.79 39.88 7.39
C ARG A 34 8.07 38.81 6.54
N PRO A 35 7.61 37.67 7.09
CA PRO A 35 6.86 36.68 6.34
C PRO A 35 5.47 37.24 5.98
N THR A 36 5.15 37.23 4.68
CA THR A 36 3.85 37.61 4.16
C THR A 36 2.83 36.50 4.45
N ARG A 37 1.83 36.79 5.29
CA ARG A 37 0.71 35.87 5.54
C ARG A 37 -0.06 35.59 4.24
N ARG A 38 0.10 34.39 3.69
CA ARG A 38 -0.84 33.84 2.70
C ARG A 38 -2.22 33.69 3.39
N PRO A 39 -3.32 34.16 2.79
CA PRO A 39 -4.63 34.06 3.42
C PRO A 39 -5.08 32.59 3.47
N THR A 40 -5.35 32.09 4.69
CA THR A 40 -5.96 30.78 4.89
C THR A 40 -7.45 30.87 4.63
N SER A 41 -7.90 30.37 3.47
CA SER A 41 -9.30 30.00 3.30
C SER A 41 -9.65 28.92 4.32
N LYS A 42 -10.72 29.12 5.10
CA LYS A 42 -11.22 28.06 5.99
C LYS A 42 -11.79 26.94 5.13
N ALA A 43 -11.05 25.85 5.00
CA ALA A 43 -11.62 24.58 4.59
C ALA A 43 -12.79 24.23 5.53
N LYS A 44 -13.89 23.75 4.95
CA LYS A 44 -15.13 23.44 5.66
C LYS A 44 -14.87 22.23 6.58
N GLY A 45 -15.07 22.39 7.89
CA GLY A 45 -14.64 21.41 8.88
C GLY A 45 -15.22 20.02 8.66
N THR A 46 -14.33 19.02 8.59
CA THR A 46 -14.68 17.60 8.54
C THR A 46 -15.41 17.19 9.83
N PRO A 47 -16.53 16.44 9.78
CA PRO A 47 -17.18 15.96 10.99
C PRO A 47 -16.27 14.96 11.73
N GLN A 48 -15.88 15.28 12.96
CA GLN A 48 -15.19 14.34 13.85
C GLN A 48 -16.18 13.24 14.29
N PRO A 49 -15.95 11.95 13.98
CA PRO A 49 -16.89 10.89 14.36
C PRO A 49 -16.85 10.63 15.87
N THR A 50 -17.85 11.10 16.59
CA THR A 50 -18.04 10.85 18.03
C THR A 50 -18.96 9.67 18.34
N ALA A 51 -19.39 8.94 17.30
CA ALA A 51 -20.09 7.67 17.44
C ALA A 51 -19.10 6.50 17.53
N ARG A 52 -19.40 5.52 18.38
CA ARG A 52 -18.66 4.26 18.47
C ARG A 52 -18.78 3.50 17.15
N ALA A 53 -17.70 3.40 16.38
CA ALA A 53 -17.68 2.79 15.07
C ALA A 53 -17.81 1.25 15.15
N THR A 54 -19.06 0.78 15.23
CA THR A 54 -19.43 -0.58 14.85
C THR A 54 -19.78 -0.60 13.37
N ASN A 55 -19.37 -1.64 12.65
CA ASN A 55 -19.85 -1.89 11.29
C ASN A 55 -21.40 -1.86 11.26
N PRO A 56 -22.03 -1.41 10.17
CA PRO A 56 -23.46 -1.61 9.98
C PRO A 56 -23.84 -3.10 10.05
N ALA A 57 -25.11 -3.40 10.31
CA ALA A 57 -25.61 -4.76 10.13
C ALA A 57 -25.58 -5.11 8.63
N PRO A 58 -25.12 -6.31 8.24
CA PRO A 58 -25.07 -6.71 6.83
C PRO A 58 -26.43 -6.55 6.14
N ASP A 59 -26.39 -6.04 4.91
CA ASP A 59 -27.53 -5.96 4.00
C ASP A 59 -27.45 -7.15 3.04
N PRO A 60 -28.31 -8.19 3.18
CA PRO A 60 -28.24 -9.44 2.41
C PRO A 60 -28.74 -9.28 0.96
N THR A 61 -28.52 -8.10 0.37
CA THR A 61 -28.75 -7.76 -1.04
C THR A 61 -27.57 -6.99 -1.67
N LYS A 62 -26.57 -6.59 -0.86
CA LYS A 62 -25.38 -5.81 -1.25
C LYS A 62 -24.11 -6.52 -0.78
N TYR A 63 -22.95 -6.01 -1.17
CA TYR A 63 -21.68 -6.53 -0.67
C TYR A 63 -21.38 -6.07 0.76
N ASN A 64 -21.00 -6.99 1.65
CA ASN A 64 -20.74 -6.71 3.08
C ASN A 64 -19.29 -7.04 3.51
N ILE A 65 -18.66 -6.18 4.33
CA ILE A 65 -17.29 -6.35 4.84
C ILE A 65 -17.27 -6.39 6.37
N VAL A 66 -17.22 -7.61 6.92
CA VAL A 66 -17.25 -7.86 8.36
C VAL A 66 -15.83 -7.76 8.97
N LEU A 67 -15.48 -6.56 9.42
CA LEU A 67 -14.23 -6.30 10.15
C LEU A 67 -14.20 -6.95 11.55
N LYS A 68 -13.04 -7.52 11.92
CA LYS A 68 -12.67 -8.00 13.25
C LYS A 68 -11.35 -7.36 13.65
N PHE A 69 -11.26 -6.83 14.87
CA PHE A 69 -10.08 -6.08 15.34
C PHE A 69 -9.31 -6.84 16.41
N ALA A 70 -7.98 -6.73 16.38
CA ALA A 70 -7.12 -7.19 17.46
C ALA A 70 -7.48 -6.53 18.81
N PRO A 71 -7.34 -7.25 19.95
CA PRO A 71 -7.48 -6.65 21.27
C PRO A 71 -6.54 -5.44 21.43
N GLY A 72 -7.10 -4.31 21.89
CA GLY A 72 -6.36 -3.06 22.07
C GLY A 72 -6.33 -2.11 20.87
N THR A 73 -6.90 -2.45 19.70
CA THR A 73 -7.04 -1.50 18.58
C THR A 73 -7.89 -0.29 19.00
N ARG A 74 -7.39 0.92 18.73
CA ARG A 74 -7.97 2.23 19.11
C ARG A 74 -9.28 2.52 18.36
N GLU A 75 -10.26 3.20 18.97
CA GLU A 75 -11.62 3.37 18.37
C GLU A 75 -11.64 4.33 17.15
N ASP A 76 -10.80 5.36 17.14
CA ASP A 76 -10.57 6.24 15.99
C ASP A 76 -9.93 5.47 14.82
N VAL A 77 -8.97 4.61 15.11
CA VAL A 77 -8.37 3.68 14.13
C VAL A 77 -9.44 2.74 13.56
N LYS A 78 -10.34 2.18 14.40
CA LYS A 78 -11.47 1.38 13.92
C LYS A 78 -12.40 2.17 12.98
N ALA A 79 -12.65 3.45 13.27
CA ALA A 79 -13.50 4.29 12.42
C ALA A 79 -12.91 4.48 11.01
N LEU A 80 -11.59 4.61 10.88
CA LEU A 80 -10.90 4.67 9.59
C LEU A 80 -11.01 3.33 8.83
N PHE A 81 -10.88 2.19 9.52
CA PHE A 81 -11.16 0.88 8.93
C PHE A 81 -12.61 0.75 8.45
N THR A 82 -13.60 1.14 9.25
CA THR A 82 -15.02 1.10 8.83
C THR A 82 -15.31 2.04 7.66
N ALA A 83 -14.63 3.20 7.57
CA ALA A 83 -14.76 4.10 6.43
C ALA A 83 -14.18 3.51 5.13
N ALA A 84 -13.02 2.85 5.20
CA ALA A 84 -12.43 2.16 4.05
C ALA A 84 -13.30 0.98 3.58
N ALA A 85 -13.88 0.21 4.52
CA ALA A 85 -14.85 -0.83 4.19
C ALA A 85 -16.06 -0.26 3.44
N ALA A 86 -16.66 0.82 3.95
CA ALA A 86 -17.83 1.45 3.32
C ALA A 86 -17.55 2.02 1.91
N LYS A 87 -16.31 2.47 1.62
CA LYS A 87 -15.89 2.87 0.26
C LYS A 87 -15.86 1.66 -0.68
N TRP A 88 -15.38 0.50 -0.23
CA TRP A 88 -15.39 -0.73 -1.03
C TRP A 88 -16.80 -1.35 -1.17
N GLU A 89 -17.62 -1.36 -0.12
CA GLU A 89 -19.04 -1.77 -0.15
C GLU A 89 -19.87 -0.87 -1.11
N GLY A 90 -19.51 0.42 -1.20
CA GLY A 90 -20.10 1.33 -2.19
C GLY A 90 -19.67 1.04 -3.64
N ILE A 91 -18.43 0.58 -3.85
CA ILE A 91 -17.92 0.20 -5.18
C ILE A 91 -18.50 -1.14 -5.63
N ILE A 92 -18.58 -2.14 -4.74
CA ILE A 92 -19.04 -3.50 -5.06
C ILE A 92 -20.56 -3.59 -4.79
N THR A 93 -21.36 -3.37 -5.83
CA THR A 93 -22.79 -3.11 -5.70
C THR A 93 -23.69 -4.35 -5.63
N LYS A 94 -23.12 -5.56 -5.47
CA LYS A 94 -23.88 -6.81 -5.42
C LYS A 94 -23.29 -7.82 -4.42
N ASP A 95 -24.19 -8.39 -3.62
CA ASP A 95 -24.05 -9.67 -2.92
C ASP A 95 -23.34 -10.76 -3.77
N ILE A 96 -22.51 -11.56 -3.12
CA ILE A 96 -22.02 -12.86 -3.62
C ILE A 96 -22.32 -13.97 -2.59
N THR A 97 -22.25 -15.22 -3.02
CA THR A 97 -22.77 -16.35 -2.23
C THR A 97 -22.18 -16.46 -0.82
N ASP A 98 -23.03 -16.34 0.19
CA ASP A 98 -22.79 -16.67 1.60
C ASP A 98 -21.95 -17.94 1.79
N VAL A 99 -20.99 -17.92 2.72
CA VAL A 99 -20.28 -19.12 3.18
C VAL A 99 -20.79 -19.50 4.58
N PRO A 100 -21.33 -20.73 4.78
CA PRO A 100 -21.90 -21.15 6.06
C PRO A 100 -20.87 -21.15 7.19
N ALA A 101 -21.35 -21.04 8.43
CA ALA A 101 -20.51 -21.15 9.62
C ALA A 101 -19.72 -22.48 9.63
N SER A 102 -18.48 -22.45 10.11
CA SER A 102 -17.54 -23.56 10.00
C SER A 102 -16.76 -23.78 11.30
N ASN A 103 -16.28 -25.02 11.50
CA ASN A 103 -15.29 -25.33 12.52
C ASN A 103 -13.87 -24.88 12.11
N THR A 104 -13.66 -24.53 10.83
CA THR A 104 -12.46 -23.82 10.37
C THR A 104 -12.45 -22.40 10.91
N GLU A 105 -11.32 -21.97 11.45
CA GLU A 105 -11.12 -20.59 11.90
C GLU A 105 -10.78 -19.72 10.68
N TRP A 106 -11.61 -18.73 10.35
CA TRP A 106 -11.53 -18.00 9.08
C TRP A 106 -10.24 -17.18 8.88
N PHE A 107 -9.44 -16.94 9.92
CA PHE A 107 -8.12 -16.30 9.78
C PHE A 107 -6.94 -17.28 9.84
N ASP A 108 -7.19 -18.60 9.84
CA ASP A 108 -6.16 -19.66 9.90
C ASP A 108 -5.15 -19.45 11.06
N GLY A 109 -5.61 -18.88 12.18
CA GLY A 109 -4.78 -18.52 13.32
C GLY A 109 -3.74 -17.41 13.07
N LYS A 110 -3.69 -16.83 11.86
CA LYS A 110 -2.66 -15.87 11.44
C LYS A 110 -2.68 -14.56 12.24
N VAL A 111 -3.80 -14.22 12.87
CA VAL A 111 -3.95 -13.03 13.74
C VAL A 111 -4.16 -13.44 15.21
N PRO A 112 -3.09 -13.63 16.01
CA PRO A 112 -3.21 -13.99 17.41
C PRO A 112 -4.11 -13.02 18.20
N GLY A 113 -5.10 -13.58 18.89
CA GLY A 113 -6.11 -12.83 19.65
C GLY A 113 -7.38 -12.47 18.87
N VAL A 114 -7.44 -12.74 17.57
CA VAL A 114 -8.66 -12.63 16.74
C VAL A 114 -9.04 -14.02 16.22
N LYS A 115 -10.33 -14.34 16.23
CA LYS A 115 -10.88 -15.56 15.64
C LYS A 115 -12.27 -15.32 15.08
N TYR A 116 -12.64 -16.02 14.01
CA TYR A 116 -14.03 -16.08 13.56
C TYR A 116 -14.39 -17.47 13.01
N TYR A 117 -15.61 -17.91 13.32
CA TYR A 117 -16.18 -19.22 12.93
C TYR A 117 -17.62 -19.09 12.37
N GLY A 118 -18.16 -17.86 12.35
CA GLY A 118 -19.54 -17.60 11.95
C GLY A 118 -19.75 -17.72 10.44
N ARG A 119 -21.01 -17.55 10.01
CA ARG A 119 -21.35 -17.41 8.60
C ARG A 119 -20.67 -16.17 8.03
N VAL A 120 -20.00 -16.30 6.89
CA VAL A 120 -19.45 -15.17 6.16
C VAL A 120 -20.46 -14.75 5.11
N ASP A 121 -21.19 -13.70 5.48
CA ASP A 121 -21.83 -12.76 4.58
C ASP A 121 -20.71 -12.01 3.84
N ASP A 122 -20.61 -12.22 2.54
CA ASP A 122 -19.54 -11.77 1.62
C ASP A 122 -18.08 -11.94 2.08
N LEU A 123 -17.53 -11.04 2.91
CA LEU A 123 -16.12 -11.00 3.28
C LEU A 123 -15.92 -10.71 4.78
N VAL A 124 -15.02 -11.47 5.44
CA VAL A 124 -14.58 -11.19 6.82
C VAL A 124 -13.09 -10.85 6.88
N ILE A 125 -12.70 -9.76 7.56
CA ILE A 125 -11.30 -9.32 7.62
C ILE A 125 -10.83 -9.17 9.08
N ALA A 126 -9.65 -9.72 9.41
CA ALA A 126 -8.98 -9.42 10.67
C ALA A 126 -7.91 -8.33 10.50
N ALA A 127 -8.06 -7.23 11.25
CA ALA A 127 -7.15 -6.10 11.25
C ALA A 127 -6.35 -6.00 12.55
N LYS A 128 -5.02 -5.82 12.44
CA LYS A 128 -4.11 -5.70 13.58
C LYS A 128 -3.07 -4.58 13.38
N VAL A 129 -2.93 -3.72 14.39
CA VAL A 129 -1.75 -2.85 14.53
C VAL A 129 -0.71 -3.60 15.37
N GLY A 130 0.54 -3.65 14.92
CA GLY A 130 1.62 -4.41 15.58
C GLY A 130 3.00 -3.88 15.16
N LYS A 131 4.09 -4.55 15.56
CA LYS A 131 5.40 -4.29 14.95
C LYS A 131 5.57 -5.16 13.70
N ILE A 132 6.09 -4.57 12.63
CA ILE A 132 6.59 -5.20 11.41
C ILE A 132 8.12 -5.03 11.40
N ASP A 133 8.65 -3.90 10.95
CA ASP A 133 10.07 -3.53 10.96
C ASP A 133 10.37 -2.37 11.94
N GLY A 134 9.52 -1.35 11.97
CA GLY A 134 9.52 -0.25 12.95
C GLY A 134 9.64 1.13 12.29
N THR A 135 10.29 2.08 12.94
CA THR A 135 10.54 3.42 12.36
C THR A 135 11.59 3.33 11.24
N PRO A 136 11.45 4.07 10.12
CA PRO A 136 12.37 4.01 8.98
C PRO A 136 13.84 4.20 9.40
N SER A 137 14.71 3.28 8.99
CA SER A 137 16.12 3.26 9.40
C SER A 137 17.12 3.55 8.26
N ASN A 138 16.69 3.40 7.01
CA ASN A 138 17.53 3.51 5.81
C ASN A 138 16.80 4.11 4.59
N GLY A 139 15.62 4.71 4.80
CA GLY A 139 14.78 5.25 3.72
C GLY A 139 13.82 4.22 3.07
N LEU A 140 13.81 2.97 3.54
CA LEU A 140 12.78 1.97 3.24
C LEU A 140 11.97 1.68 4.50
N ASN A 141 10.67 1.44 4.37
CA ASN A 141 9.79 1.15 5.52
C ASN A 141 8.53 0.39 5.11
N VAL A 142 8.08 -0.57 5.92
CA VAL A 142 6.83 -1.30 5.70
C VAL A 142 5.68 -0.65 6.46
N LEU A 143 4.81 0.07 5.75
CA LEU A 143 3.60 0.63 6.37
C LEU A 143 2.63 -0.47 6.78
N ALA A 144 2.43 -1.45 5.90
CA ALA A 144 1.43 -2.49 6.06
C ALA A 144 1.68 -3.72 5.17
N TYR A 145 0.93 -4.79 5.47
CA TYR A 145 0.74 -5.94 4.59
C TYR A 145 -0.65 -6.56 4.77
N SER A 146 -1.15 -7.22 3.73
CA SER A 146 -2.43 -7.91 3.76
C SER A 146 -2.52 -9.04 2.73
N GLY A 147 -3.63 -9.78 2.79
CA GLY A 147 -3.99 -10.72 1.75
C GLY A 147 -5.18 -11.61 2.13
N PRO A 148 -5.76 -12.32 1.14
CA PRO A 148 -6.80 -13.30 1.39
C PRO A 148 -6.25 -14.54 2.12
N VAL A 149 -7.07 -15.13 3.00
CA VAL A 149 -6.77 -16.39 3.70
C VAL A 149 -7.50 -17.57 3.06
N TYR A 150 -8.81 -17.40 2.78
CA TYR A 150 -9.62 -18.39 2.07
C TYR A 150 -10.38 -17.72 0.91
N VAL A 151 -10.58 -18.46 -0.18
CA VAL A 151 -11.30 -18.04 -1.39
C VAL A 151 -12.45 -19.02 -1.70
N ARG A 152 -13.47 -18.52 -2.39
CA ARG A 152 -14.60 -19.32 -2.91
C ARG A 152 -14.17 -20.13 -4.14
N GLY A 153 -15.03 -21.06 -4.59
CA GLY A 153 -14.85 -21.74 -5.88
C GLY A 153 -14.88 -20.80 -7.11
N SER A 154 -15.40 -19.57 -6.95
CA SER A 154 -15.31 -18.48 -7.94
C SER A 154 -13.97 -17.71 -7.88
N MET A 155 -13.03 -18.16 -7.06
CA MET A 155 -11.79 -17.49 -6.64
C MET A 155 -11.97 -16.20 -5.82
N LEU A 156 -13.20 -15.69 -5.64
CA LEU A 156 -13.45 -14.49 -4.84
C LEU A 156 -13.16 -14.73 -3.34
N PRO A 157 -12.43 -13.84 -2.65
CA PRO A 157 -12.10 -13.93 -1.23
C PRO A 157 -13.31 -14.14 -0.31
N VAL A 158 -13.17 -15.04 0.66
CA VAL A 158 -14.08 -15.25 1.80
C VAL A 158 -13.55 -14.52 3.03
N SER A 159 -12.24 -14.51 3.19
CA SER A 159 -11.59 -13.97 4.38
C SER A 159 -10.22 -13.39 4.05
N GLY A 160 -9.79 -12.41 4.84
CA GLY A 160 -8.46 -11.82 4.71
C GLY A 160 -7.90 -11.33 6.04
N ILE A 161 -6.62 -10.94 5.99
CA ILE A 161 -5.88 -10.37 7.11
C ILE A 161 -5.18 -9.10 6.65
N MET A 162 -5.06 -8.11 7.54
CA MET A 162 -4.24 -6.90 7.31
C MET A 162 -3.54 -6.45 8.59
N PHE A 163 -2.27 -6.07 8.43
CA PHE A 163 -1.33 -5.71 9.48
C PHE A 163 -0.69 -4.37 9.15
N PHE A 164 -0.54 -3.50 10.14
CA PHE A 164 0.02 -2.15 9.99
C PHE A 164 1.09 -1.92 11.05
N ASP A 165 2.23 -1.31 10.70
CA ASP A 165 3.26 -1.01 11.72
C ASP A 165 2.80 0.12 12.63
N LYS A 166 2.78 -0.18 13.93
CA LYS A 166 2.50 0.70 15.04
C LYS A 166 3.41 1.94 15.05
N ALA A 167 4.62 1.87 14.49
CA ALA A 167 5.50 3.00 14.33
C ALA A 167 4.88 4.09 13.45
N ASP A 168 4.21 3.71 12.36
CA ASP A 168 3.79 4.61 11.29
C ASP A 168 2.30 4.96 11.36
N VAL A 169 1.47 4.16 12.05
CA VAL A 169 0.03 4.45 12.24
C VAL A 169 -0.23 5.88 12.73
N GLN A 170 0.56 6.44 13.66
CA GLN A 170 0.33 7.81 14.13
C GLN A 170 0.84 8.87 13.14
N PRO A 171 2.08 8.81 12.61
CA PRO A 171 2.51 9.68 11.51
C PRO A 171 1.53 9.73 10.32
N LEU A 172 1.03 8.58 9.87
CA LEU A 172 0.05 8.49 8.77
C LEU A 172 -1.32 9.08 9.14
N ILE A 173 -1.73 9.05 10.42
CA ILE A 173 -2.97 9.71 10.89
C ILE A 173 -2.77 11.23 10.94
N ASP A 174 -1.60 11.70 11.36
CA ASP A 174 -1.28 13.13 11.50
C ASP A 174 -1.09 13.79 10.12
N ASP A 175 -0.58 13.05 9.13
CA ASP A 175 -0.53 13.42 7.71
C ASP A 175 -1.88 13.26 6.99
N GLY A 176 -2.73 12.33 7.47
CA GLY A 176 -4.06 12.02 6.94
C GLY A 176 -4.10 10.85 5.95
N SER A 177 -2.95 10.36 5.51
CA SER A 177 -2.78 9.27 4.55
C SER A 177 -3.08 7.86 5.08
N PHE A 178 -3.27 7.66 6.39
CA PHE A 178 -3.56 6.32 6.95
C PHE A 178 -4.85 5.69 6.39
N GLY A 179 -5.85 6.52 6.03
CA GLY A 179 -7.07 6.03 5.38
C GLY A 179 -6.79 5.38 4.03
N ASP A 180 -5.89 5.97 3.24
CA ASP A 180 -5.51 5.49 1.92
C ASP A 180 -4.72 4.17 2.03
N VAL A 181 -3.81 4.05 3.01
CA VAL A 181 -3.10 2.78 3.27
C VAL A 181 -4.07 1.66 3.66
N ILE A 182 -5.06 1.93 4.52
CA ILE A 182 -6.09 0.93 4.85
C ILE A 182 -6.90 0.54 3.60
N LEU A 183 -7.28 1.51 2.77
CA LEU A 183 -8.07 1.28 1.57
C LEU A 183 -7.29 0.42 0.55
N HIS A 184 -5.99 0.67 0.41
CA HIS A 184 -5.04 -0.14 -0.38
C HIS A 184 -4.99 -1.60 0.11
N GLU A 185 -4.74 -1.84 1.39
CA GLU A 185 -4.69 -3.20 1.95
C GLU A 185 -6.02 -3.96 1.79
N MET A 186 -7.16 -3.28 1.95
CA MET A 186 -8.46 -3.88 1.65
C MET A 186 -8.61 -4.25 0.16
N GLY A 187 -8.04 -3.47 -0.77
CA GLY A 187 -7.99 -3.81 -2.19
C GLY A 187 -7.19 -5.09 -2.48
N HIS A 188 -6.06 -5.28 -1.81
CA HIS A 188 -5.28 -6.52 -1.88
C HIS A 188 -6.03 -7.72 -1.28
N ILE A 189 -6.77 -7.54 -0.18
CA ILE A 189 -7.66 -8.57 0.37
C ILE A 189 -8.81 -8.92 -0.59
N LEU A 190 -9.37 -7.94 -1.30
CA LEU A 190 -10.41 -8.12 -2.33
C LEU A 190 -9.89 -8.79 -3.61
N GLY A 191 -8.59 -9.06 -3.72
CA GLY A 191 -8.00 -9.83 -4.81
C GLY A 191 -7.22 -9.02 -5.84
N VAL A 192 -7.18 -7.69 -5.72
CA VAL A 192 -6.35 -6.84 -6.60
C VAL A 192 -4.89 -7.26 -6.41
N GLY A 193 -4.24 -7.76 -7.45
CA GLY A 193 -2.90 -8.33 -7.40
C GLY A 193 -2.84 -9.76 -6.82
N SER A 194 -3.38 -9.95 -5.61
CA SER A 194 -3.15 -11.14 -4.78
C SER A 194 -3.66 -12.45 -5.37
N ILE A 195 -4.81 -12.44 -6.04
CA ILE A 195 -5.38 -13.65 -6.66
C ILE A 195 -5.25 -13.68 -8.19
N TRP A 196 -4.69 -12.66 -8.85
CA TRP A 196 -4.57 -12.62 -10.32
C TRP A 196 -3.95 -13.88 -10.96
N PRO A 197 -2.87 -14.50 -10.41
CA PRO A 197 -2.26 -15.68 -11.01
C PRO A 197 -3.16 -16.94 -10.98
N THR A 198 -4.09 -17.01 -10.02
CA THR A 198 -4.98 -18.16 -9.77
C THR A 198 -6.39 -17.91 -10.33
N ALA A 199 -6.91 -16.68 -10.21
CA ALA A 199 -8.21 -16.24 -10.73
C ALA A 199 -8.24 -15.96 -12.24
N LYS A 200 -7.11 -16.08 -12.96
CA LYS A 200 -6.96 -15.74 -14.40
C LYS A 200 -8.03 -16.29 -15.35
N ALA A 201 -8.74 -17.35 -14.97
CA ALA A 201 -9.88 -17.88 -15.73
C ALA A 201 -11.05 -16.88 -15.81
N ASN A 202 -11.26 -16.08 -14.75
CA ASN A 202 -12.33 -15.06 -14.66
C ASN A 202 -12.12 -13.98 -15.73
N CYS A 203 -10.86 -13.60 -16.00
CA CYS A 203 -10.48 -12.73 -17.12
C CYS A 203 -10.11 -13.51 -18.40
N GLY A 204 -10.86 -14.58 -18.71
CA GLY A 204 -10.78 -15.33 -19.97
C GLY A 204 -9.51 -16.16 -20.21
N GLY A 205 -8.61 -16.27 -19.23
CA GLY A 205 -7.37 -17.04 -19.33
C GLY A 205 -6.24 -16.37 -20.14
N VAL A 206 -6.45 -15.14 -20.64
CA VAL A 206 -5.51 -14.43 -21.55
C VAL A 206 -4.48 -13.58 -20.79
N CYS A 207 -4.33 -13.81 -19.49
CA CYS A 207 -3.41 -13.07 -18.63
C CYS A 207 -1.93 -13.42 -18.88
N ALA A 208 -1.16 -12.42 -19.27
CA ALA A 208 0.26 -12.36 -18.96
C ALA A 208 0.48 -11.79 -17.54
N PRO A 209 1.64 -12.08 -16.91
CA PRO A 209 2.48 -13.24 -17.24
C PRO A 209 1.77 -14.56 -16.85
N LYS A 210 2.17 -15.70 -17.44
CA LYS A 210 1.38 -16.95 -17.31
C LYS A 210 1.64 -17.78 -16.05
N SER A 211 2.74 -17.52 -15.34
CA SER A 211 3.14 -18.19 -14.10
C SER A 211 3.16 -17.21 -12.93
N ALA A 212 2.82 -17.68 -11.72
CA ALA A 212 2.81 -16.84 -10.53
C ALA A 212 4.15 -16.13 -10.34
N ALA A 213 5.27 -16.87 -10.33
CA ALA A 213 6.63 -16.35 -10.16
C ALA A 213 6.99 -15.17 -11.09
N ALA A 214 6.39 -15.09 -12.29
CA ALA A 214 6.65 -14.01 -13.23
C ALA A 214 5.88 -12.71 -12.93
N TYR A 215 4.77 -12.74 -12.18
CA TYR A 215 4.18 -11.53 -11.58
C TYR A 215 5.20 -10.89 -10.61
N TYR A 216 5.97 -11.73 -9.90
CA TYR A 216 7.07 -11.32 -9.00
C TYR A 216 8.38 -10.99 -9.74
N THR A 217 8.32 -10.60 -11.02
CA THR A 217 9.51 -10.14 -11.78
C THR A 217 9.39 -8.69 -12.24
N LYS A 218 10.52 -7.97 -12.16
CA LYS A 218 10.65 -6.54 -12.51
C LYS A 218 10.14 -6.25 -13.93
N GLY A 219 9.07 -5.45 -14.03
CA GLY A 219 8.52 -4.98 -15.30
C GLY A 219 7.59 -5.98 -16.01
N SER A 220 6.94 -6.87 -15.25
CA SER A 220 5.88 -7.71 -15.81
C SER A 220 4.62 -6.89 -16.19
N THR A 221 3.75 -7.45 -17.03
CA THR A 221 2.55 -6.76 -17.54
C THR A 221 1.30 -7.61 -17.41
N ALA A 222 0.23 -7.02 -16.86
CA ALA A 222 -1.12 -7.58 -16.93
C ALA A 222 -1.75 -7.17 -18.26
N THR A 223 -1.92 -8.14 -19.15
CA THR A 223 -2.66 -7.96 -20.41
C THR A 223 -4.17 -8.17 -20.26
N CYS A 224 -4.67 -8.30 -19.02
CA CYS A 224 -6.03 -8.76 -18.73
C CYS A 224 -6.73 -7.86 -17.70
N TYR A 225 -6.43 -7.98 -16.40
CA TYR A 225 -7.04 -7.17 -15.34
C TYR A 225 -6.79 -5.68 -15.54
N ALA A 226 -7.86 -4.89 -15.44
CA ALA A 226 -7.90 -3.43 -15.59
C ALA A 226 -7.42 -2.88 -16.95
N GLN A 227 -6.95 -3.72 -17.88
CA GLN A 227 -6.41 -3.33 -19.16
C GLN A 227 -7.40 -2.49 -19.99
N LYS A 228 -8.70 -2.81 -19.89
CA LYS A 228 -9.79 -2.08 -20.54
C LYS A 228 -9.98 -0.69 -19.92
N ALA A 229 -10.03 -0.60 -18.60
CA ALA A 229 -10.20 0.68 -17.88
C ALA A 229 -8.97 1.60 -18.03
N ALA A 230 -7.77 1.03 -18.09
CA ALA A 230 -6.54 1.76 -18.41
C ALA A 230 -6.58 2.35 -19.83
N ALA A 231 -7.00 1.56 -20.83
CA ALA A 231 -7.15 2.04 -22.20
C ALA A 231 -8.26 3.11 -22.35
N GLU A 232 -9.37 2.98 -21.60
CA GLU A 232 -10.44 3.98 -21.54
C GLU A 232 -10.01 5.31 -20.89
N LEU A 233 -8.93 5.29 -20.10
CA LEU A 233 -8.25 6.47 -19.55
C LEU A 233 -7.02 6.90 -20.37
N GLY A 234 -6.83 6.34 -21.58
CA GLY A 234 -5.81 6.77 -22.53
C GLY A 234 -4.41 6.15 -22.36
N LEU A 235 -4.22 5.19 -21.44
CA LEU A 235 -2.96 4.45 -21.36
C LEU A 235 -2.76 3.54 -22.59
N SER A 236 -1.65 3.73 -23.30
CA SER A 236 -1.33 2.95 -24.50
C SER A 236 -0.50 1.71 -24.17
N GLY A 237 -0.93 0.55 -24.68
CA GLY A 237 -0.21 -0.71 -24.54
C GLY A 237 -0.54 -1.48 -23.24
N PRO A 238 0.24 -2.52 -22.91
CA PRO A 238 -0.01 -3.36 -21.74
C PRO A 238 0.12 -2.60 -20.42
N LEU A 239 -0.80 -2.84 -19.49
CA LEU A 239 -0.70 -2.33 -18.13
C LEU A 239 0.43 -3.06 -17.37
N GLN A 240 1.36 -2.31 -16.78
CA GLN A 240 2.47 -2.84 -15.98
C GLN A 240 1.99 -3.26 -14.59
N ILE A 241 2.58 -4.33 -14.05
CA ILE A 241 2.31 -4.85 -12.69
C ILE A 241 3.61 -5.26 -12.01
N GLY A 242 3.63 -5.13 -10.68
CA GLY A 242 4.81 -5.28 -9.85
C GLY A 242 5.69 -4.03 -9.88
N GLY A 243 5.60 -3.22 -8.82
CA GLY A 243 6.49 -2.10 -8.59
C GLY A 243 7.95 -2.57 -8.45
N ASN A 244 8.82 -2.00 -9.26
CA ASN A 244 10.27 -2.29 -9.25
C ASN A 244 11.08 -1.22 -8.50
N ALA A 245 10.40 -0.44 -7.67
CA ALA A 245 10.94 0.54 -6.75
C ALA A 245 10.90 -0.01 -5.32
N MET A 246 12.01 0.11 -4.61
CA MET A 246 12.13 0.06 -3.14
C MET A 246 11.77 -1.25 -2.40
N GLY A 247 11.04 -2.18 -3.05
CA GLY A 247 10.67 -3.49 -2.50
C GLY A 247 9.16 -3.77 -2.48
N SER A 248 8.36 -2.83 -3.01
CA SER A 248 6.90 -2.95 -3.11
C SER A 248 6.45 -4.27 -3.71
N GLY A 249 5.40 -4.87 -3.15
CA GLY A 249 4.91 -6.18 -3.57
C GLY A 249 4.62 -6.30 -5.07
N ALA A 250 4.90 -7.47 -5.64
CA ALA A 250 4.59 -7.88 -7.01
C ALA A 250 3.12 -7.74 -7.43
N GLN A 251 2.24 -7.64 -6.43
CA GLN A 251 0.80 -7.56 -6.55
C GLN A 251 0.31 -6.11 -6.78
N SER A 252 1.20 -5.12 -6.72
CA SER A 252 0.88 -3.73 -7.04
C SER A 252 0.69 -3.47 -8.54
N LEU A 253 -0.09 -2.44 -8.87
CA LEU A 253 -0.13 -1.86 -10.21
C LEU A 253 1.14 -1.03 -10.51
N GLY A 254 1.45 -0.87 -11.80
CA GLY A 254 2.69 -0.25 -12.27
C GLY A 254 2.79 1.26 -12.00
N LEU A 255 3.50 1.60 -10.92
CA LEU A 255 3.89 2.96 -10.49
C LEU A 255 4.25 3.94 -11.64
N ARG A 256 4.98 3.47 -12.67
CA ARG A 256 5.42 4.31 -13.79
C ARG A 256 4.27 4.85 -14.66
N GLN A 257 3.18 4.11 -14.76
CA GLN A 257 2.01 4.48 -15.57
C GLN A 257 0.93 5.17 -14.73
N LEU A 258 0.97 4.97 -13.41
CA LEU A 258 -0.13 5.30 -12.51
C LEU A 258 0.20 6.34 -11.41
N CYS A 259 1.46 6.76 -11.26
CA CYS A 259 1.88 7.70 -10.21
C CYS A 259 1.51 7.24 -8.79
N ASN A 260 0.47 7.88 -8.25
CA ASN A 260 -0.07 7.84 -6.90
C ASN A 260 -1.46 7.15 -6.85
N GLU A 261 -1.87 6.47 -7.92
CA GLU A 261 -3.09 5.66 -7.89
C GLU A 261 -3.03 4.65 -6.73
N LEU A 262 -4.16 4.47 -6.03
CA LEU A 262 -4.24 3.76 -4.76
C LEU A 262 -3.49 2.42 -4.75
N MET A 263 -3.64 1.60 -5.78
CA MET A 263 -3.12 0.22 -5.81
C MET A 263 -1.71 0.12 -6.41
N THR A 264 -1.01 1.24 -6.56
CA THR A 264 0.43 1.26 -6.84
C THR A 264 1.25 0.90 -5.60
N GLY A 265 2.51 0.52 -5.80
CA GLY A 265 3.33 -0.09 -4.75
C GLY A 265 3.87 0.84 -3.65
N LEU A 266 3.59 2.16 -3.73
CA LEU A 266 4.14 3.18 -2.83
C LEU A 266 3.07 4.20 -2.46
N LEU A 267 3.14 4.73 -1.24
CA LEU A 267 2.28 5.82 -0.80
C LEU A 267 2.68 7.15 -1.48
N GLY A 268 1.70 7.99 -1.83
CA GLY A 268 1.95 9.26 -2.51
C GLY A 268 2.57 9.11 -3.90
N SER A 269 3.47 10.03 -4.27
CA SER A 269 4.21 9.96 -5.55
C SER A 269 5.72 10.06 -5.32
N PRO A 270 6.50 9.01 -5.65
CA PRO A 270 7.95 9.02 -5.47
C PRO A 270 8.68 10.00 -6.40
N ASN A 271 8.00 10.53 -7.42
CA ASN A 271 8.58 11.41 -8.46
C ASN A 271 7.83 12.74 -8.61
N GLY A 272 6.95 13.10 -7.66
CA GLY A 272 6.15 14.33 -7.70
C GLY A 272 5.11 14.44 -8.82
N ARG A 273 5.03 13.45 -9.73
CA ARG A 273 3.99 13.31 -10.75
C ARG A 273 2.69 12.83 -10.09
N THR A 274 1.55 13.41 -10.43
CA THR A 274 0.27 13.00 -9.83
C THR A 274 -0.81 12.86 -10.88
N GLY A 275 -1.54 11.75 -10.85
CA GLY A 275 -2.78 11.60 -11.62
C GLY A 275 -4.03 12.08 -10.88
N GLY A 276 -3.90 12.49 -9.62
CA GLY A 276 -4.98 13.06 -8.81
C GLY A 276 -4.48 13.53 -7.44
N THR A 277 -5.39 13.99 -6.57
CA THR A 277 -5.10 14.44 -5.20
C THR A 277 -5.18 13.27 -4.21
N GLY A 278 -4.26 13.20 -3.22
CA GLY A 278 -4.16 12.05 -2.30
C GLY A 278 -3.67 10.80 -3.04
N ASN A 279 -4.12 9.61 -2.63
CA ASN A 279 -3.94 8.38 -3.40
C ASN A 279 -5.28 7.91 -4.02
N PRO A 280 -5.69 8.40 -5.21
CA PRO A 280 -7.03 8.15 -5.76
C PRO A 280 -7.28 6.68 -6.12
N LEU A 281 -8.43 6.14 -5.71
CA LEU A 281 -8.94 4.83 -6.14
C LEU A 281 -9.57 4.99 -7.52
N SER A 282 -8.79 4.77 -8.58
CA SER A 282 -9.23 5.08 -9.95
C SER A 282 -10.18 4.04 -10.53
N LYS A 283 -10.74 4.37 -11.71
CA LYS A 283 -11.47 3.41 -12.54
C LYS A 283 -10.63 2.20 -12.98
N ILE A 284 -9.29 2.29 -12.95
CA ILE A 284 -8.39 1.18 -13.26
C ILE A 284 -8.52 0.11 -12.17
N THR A 285 -8.40 0.51 -10.90
CA THR A 285 -8.63 -0.37 -9.75
C THR A 285 -10.06 -0.91 -9.70
N VAL A 286 -11.08 -0.09 -9.99
CA VAL A 286 -12.48 -0.59 -10.09
C VAL A 286 -12.65 -1.59 -11.25
N GLY A 287 -11.93 -1.39 -12.37
CA GLY A 287 -11.87 -2.34 -13.49
C GLY A 287 -11.24 -3.68 -13.11
N ALA A 288 -10.16 -3.67 -12.31
CA ALA A 288 -9.55 -4.90 -11.80
C ALA A 288 -10.54 -5.78 -11.02
N LEU A 289 -11.42 -5.16 -10.22
CA LEU A 289 -12.49 -5.87 -9.51
C LEU A 289 -13.55 -6.43 -10.48
N GLN A 290 -13.94 -5.68 -11.52
CA GLN A 290 -14.86 -6.22 -12.53
C GLN A 290 -14.28 -7.45 -13.25
N ASP A 291 -13.01 -7.38 -13.65
CA ASP A 291 -12.30 -8.46 -14.37
C ASP A 291 -12.03 -9.68 -13.47
N LEU A 292 -12.05 -9.50 -12.14
CA LEU A 292 -12.09 -10.59 -11.15
C LEU A 292 -13.47 -11.26 -11.02
N GLY A 293 -14.54 -10.63 -11.50
CA GLY A 293 -15.91 -11.13 -11.45
C GLY A 293 -16.85 -10.41 -10.47
N TYR A 294 -16.40 -9.32 -9.84
CA TYR A 294 -17.29 -8.49 -9.02
C TYR A 294 -18.24 -7.65 -9.90
N LYS A 295 -19.43 -7.36 -9.37
CA LYS A 295 -20.32 -6.34 -9.93
C LYS A 295 -19.98 -4.99 -9.30
N VAL A 296 -19.47 -4.06 -10.11
CA VAL A 296 -18.95 -2.77 -9.64
C VAL A 296 -19.73 -1.56 -10.16
N ASP A 297 -19.57 -0.43 -9.46
CA ASP A 297 -19.98 0.91 -9.89
C ASP A 297 -18.76 1.85 -10.07
N TYR A 298 -18.54 2.29 -11.31
CA TYR A 298 -17.46 3.20 -11.69
C TYR A 298 -17.71 4.68 -11.34
N THR A 299 -18.90 5.04 -10.85
CA THR A 299 -19.20 6.38 -10.34
C THR A 299 -18.64 6.62 -8.94
N MET A 300 -18.32 5.54 -8.21
CA MET A 300 -17.69 5.56 -6.89
C MET A 300 -16.14 5.60 -6.94
N ALA A 301 -15.57 5.52 -8.15
CA ALA A 301 -14.14 5.73 -8.40
C ALA A 301 -13.77 7.22 -8.29
N ASP A 302 -12.57 7.48 -7.80
CA ASP A 302 -12.03 8.83 -7.68
C ASP A 302 -11.52 9.36 -9.02
N ALA A 303 -11.40 10.69 -9.14
CA ALA A 303 -10.88 11.33 -10.34
C ALA A 303 -9.38 11.02 -10.52
N PHE A 304 -9.03 10.48 -11.69
CA PHE A 304 -7.67 10.07 -12.01
C PHE A 304 -7.35 10.30 -13.50
N ASP A 305 -6.19 10.88 -13.78
CA ASP A 305 -5.66 11.19 -15.11
C ASP A 305 -4.21 10.67 -15.25
N PRO A 306 -3.96 9.59 -16.01
CA PRO A 306 -2.62 9.03 -16.17
C PRO A 306 -1.68 9.85 -17.07
N THR A 307 -2.16 10.91 -17.76
CA THR A 307 -1.34 11.66 -18.72
C THR A 307 -0.14 12.36 -18.07
N GLY A 308 -0.21 12.67 -16.77
CA GLY A 308 0.90 13.22 -15.99
C GLY A 308 1.95 12.19 -15.54
N CYS A 309 1.72 10.88 -15.74
CA CYS A 309 2.55 9.82 -15.16
C CYS A 309 3.67 9.33 -16.04
N GLU A 310 3.42 9.13 -17.34
CA GLU A 310 4.43 8.65 -18.27
C GLU A 310 5.59 9.68 -18.42
N PRO A 311 6.85 9.23 -18.55
CA PRO A 311 7.97 10.14 -18.72
C PRO A 311 7.93 10.82 -20.09
N SER A 312 7.93 12.14 -20.11
CA SER A 312 8.17 12.93 -21.33
C SER A 312 9.58 12.61 -21.86
N SER A 313 9.62 11.86 -22.97
CA SER A 313 10.79 11.20 -23.58
C SER A 313 11.31 9.95 -22.84
N ILE A 314 11.49 8.87 -23.62
CA ILE A 314 12.26 7.69 -23.21
C ILE A 314 13.75 8.00 -23.42
N GLY A 315 14.32 8.78 -22.51
CA GLY A 315 15.76 8.99 -22.42
C GLY A 315 16.45 7.73 -21.88
N THR A 316 17.50 7.26 -22.54
CA THR A 316 18.29 6.11 -22.08
C THR A 316 19.24 6.51 -20.96
N ALA A 317 18.70 6.69 -19.76
CA ALA A 317 19.43 6.83 -18.50
C ALA A 317 18.82 5.85 -17.48
N ALA A 318 19.56 5.09 -16.65
CA ALA A 318 20.82 5.33 -15.96
C ALA A 318 20.74 6.31 -14.77
N GLU A 319 19.66 7.09 -14.68
CA GLU A 319 19.37 8.05 -13.60
C GLU A 319 18.14 7.56 -12.81
N ASP A 320 18.26 6.37 -12.20
CA ASP A 320 17.28 5.77 -11.29
C ASP A 320 18.06 4.83 -10.35
N THR A 321 19.05 5.40 -9.66
CA THR A 321 20.13 4.68 -8.94
C THR A 321 19.65 4.11 -7.60
N VAL A 322 18.79 3.09 -7.69
CA VAL A 322 18.36 2.27 -6.54
C VAL A 322 19.56 1.45 -6.05
N ILE A 323 20.17 1.90 -4.94
CA ILE A 323 21.39 1.28 -4.37
C ILE A 323 21.05 -0.10 -3.81
N TRP A 324 21.53 -1.15 -4.48
CA TRP A 324 21.22 -2.54 -4.11
C TRP A 324 22.26 -3.13 -3.15
N GLY A 325 21.99 -3.04 -1.85
CA GLY A 325 22.78 -3.69 -0.79
C GLY A 325 22.39 -5.16 -0.58
N GLY A 326 22.89 -6.07 -1.40
CA GLY A 326 22.49 -7.48 -1.37
C GLY A 326 23.17 -8.33 -0.30
N SER A 327 22.41 -9.22 0.35
CA SER A 327 22.96 -10.44 0.96
C SER A 327 21.96 -11.59 1.02
N SER A 328 22.44 -12.79 0.65
CA SER A 328 22.02 -14.12 1.11
C SER A 328 20.51 -14.38 1.36
N GLY A 329 19.90 -15.05 0.40
CA GLY A 329 18.46 -15.34 0.37
C GLY A 329 17.86 -16.27 1.43
N GLY A 330 16.55 -16.44 1.29
CA GLY A 330 15.71 -17.31 2.10
C GLY A 330 14.27 -16.82 2.13
N VAL A 331 13.35 -17.66 1.63
CA VAL A 331 11.88 -17.52 1.72
C VAL A 331 11.26 -16.33 0.98
N VAL A 332 10.34 -16.61 0.06
CA VAL A 332 9.40 -15.62 -0.49
C VAL A 332 8.51 -15.13 0.65
N ARG A 333 8.62 -13.84 0.99
CA ARG A 333 7.79 -13.20 2.02
C ARG A 333 6.47 -12.72 1.41
N PRO A 334 5.35 -12.72 2.17
CA PRO A 334 4.13 -12.08 1.71
C PRO A 334 4.35 -10.57 1.53
N ASP A 335 3.89 -10.07 0.39
CA ASP A 335 3.05 -8.87 0.16
C ASP A 335 3.28 -7.68 1.09
N ILE A 336 3.68 -6.53 0.54
CA ILE A 336 4.20 -5.40 1.31
C ILE A 336 3.87 -4.06 0.63
N ALA A 337 3.23 -3.14 1.38
CA ALA A 337 3.10 -1.73 1.03
C ALA A 337 4.21 -0.90 1.69
N MET A 338 4.79 0.05 0.94
CA MET A 338 5.99 0.78 1.35
C MET A 338 5.87 2.30 1.18
N VAL A 339 6.77 3.02 1.87
CA VAL A 339 7.14 4.42 1.60
C VAL A 339 8.27 4.45 0.59
#